data_AF-A0A3B8V369-F1
#
_entry.id   AF-A0A3B8V369-F1
#
_cell.length_a   1.000
_cell.length_b   1.000
_cell.length_c   1.000
_cell.angle_alpha   90.00
_cell.angle_beta   90.00
_cell.angle_gamma   90.00
#
_symmetry.space_group_name_H-M   'P 1'
#
loop_
_entity.id
_entity.type
_entity.pdbx_description
1 polymer ?
#
loop_
_entity_poly.entity_id
_entity_poly.type
_entity_poly.pdbx_seq_one_letter_code
_entity_poly.pdbx_strand_id
1 'polypeptide(L)'
;MVTSGLRWWLRVVLLLFGILCIDSLYLAATDLAAWFSGASRENGIYLWAFLVHLVLGLLILVPFVVYGIGHARRGRFRPNRRAVAVGWGLLWIGVALLVTGVALVRVEVFGIRFGIDAPAVRSVIFWVHAASPLVAIWLFILHRLVGPRLRWTGGLAWGVGGVVTASLAFAVSTGTPVKRPPLDVPVALATSSTPAFAPSLLETAHGGTIPTEHLLGNEHCIECHADAHAQWADSVHASSSFNNPLYAFSVRNTRQAMLDRDDDLGPSRFCAGCHDPAILMSGSWEQARWTDPAAAEQVAIDPLGSASIGCIVCHGIEDVSTLGNASYTFEDPPRYPFAFSGSPFLQWVNRQLILAKPDFHKRTFLKPVHESAEFCGACHKVFLPEVLNGYKWLPGQNHYDTWRLSGVSGRGIGSWYWPAQISDDCNGCHMPLVPSDTVAAGIRDDSG
;
A
#
# COMPACT_ATOMS: atom_id res chain seq x y z
N MET A 1 35.94 27.90 -22.18
CA MET A 1 36.40 27.09 -21.05
C MET A 1 35.47 27.37 -19.89
N VAL A 2 35.11 26.35 -19.13
CA VAL A 2 34.32 26.48 -17.90
C VAL A 2 35.23 27.10 -16.83
N THR A 3 34.88 28.24 -16.25
CA THR A 3 35.70 28.87 -15.18
C THR A 3 35.76 27.97 -13.95
N SER A 4 36.71 28.22 -13.04
CA SER A 4 36.83 27.46 -11.77
C SER A 4 35.50 27.38 -11.01
N GLY A 5 34.78 28.50 -10.85
CA GLY A 5 33.47 28.52 -10.20
C GLY A 5 32.39 27.72 -10.96
N LEU A 6 32.34 27.80 -12.29
CA LEU A 6 31.35 27.06 -13.09
C LEU A 6 31.69 25.56 -13.19
N ARG A 7 32.95 25.17 -12.96
CA ARG A 7 33.41 23.77 -12.91
C ARG A 7 32.94 23.06 -11.64
N TRP A 8 32.76 23.79 -10.53
CA TRP A 8 32.19 23.23 -9.32
C TRP A 8 30.71 22.90 -9.53
N TRP A 9 29.90 23.87 -10.00
CA TRP A 9 28.49 23.65 -10.31
C TRP A 9 28.25 22.53 -11.32
N LEU A 10 29.08 22.43 -12.37
CA LEU A 10 29.02 21.30 -13.31
C LEU A 10 29.21 19.95 -12.62
N ARG A 11 30.18 19.85 -11.69
CA ARG A 11 30.43 18.60 -10.96
C ARG A 11 29.25 18.23 -10.08
N VAL A 12 28.65 19.21 -9.40
CA VAL A 12 27.44 19.01 -8.58
C VAL A 12 26.28 18.53 -9.46
N VAL A 13 26.02 19.19 -10.58
CA VAL A 13 24.94 18.79 -11.53
C VAL A 13 25.17 17.37 -12.04
N LEU A 14 26.39 17.03 -12.47
CA LEU A 14 26.69 15.69 -12.98
C LEU A 14 26.58 14.61 -11.90
N LEU A 15 26.99 14.91 -10.67
CA LEU A 15 26.86 13.99 -9.54
C LEU A 15 25.39 13.73 -9.20
N LEU A 16 24.60 14.79 -8.99
CA LEU A 16 23.18 14.67 -8.68
C LEU A 16 22.40 13.98 -9.80
N PHE A 17 22.68 14.34 -11.06
CA PHE A 17 22.07 13.68 -12.22
C PHE A 17 22.45 12.20 -12.30
N GLY A 18 23.71 11.86 -12.01
CA GLY A 18 24.18 10.47 -11.95
C GLY A 18 23.41 9.65 -10.91
N ILE A 19 23.25 10.16 -9.70
CA ILE A 19 22.49 9.48 -8.63
C ILE A 19 21.00 9.36 -9.02
N LEU A 20 20.40 10.44 -9.54
CA LEU A 20 19.02 10.43 -10.05
C LEU A 20 18.82 9.36 -11.12
N CYS A 21 19.77 9.17 -12.04
CA CYS A 21 19.68 8.11 -13.05
C CYS A 21 19.69 6.72 -12.42
N ILE A 22 20.52 6.46 -11.41
CA ILE A 22 20.55 5.16 -10.70
C ILE A 22 19.20 4.90 -10.02
N ASP A 23 18.72 5.90 -9.29
CA ASP A 23 17.44 5.84 -8.59
C ASP A 23 16.26 5.64 -9.57
N SER A 24 16.24 6.40 -10.67
CA SER A 24 15.23 6.26 -11.73
C SER A 24 15.24 4.89 -12.39
N LEU A 25 16.42 4.27 -12.58
CA LEU A 25 16.53 2.92 -13.13
C LEU A 25 15.91 1.90 -12.19
N TYR A 26 16.10 2.04 -10.87
CA TYR A 26 15.45 1.18 -9.89
C TYR A 26 13.92 1.34 -9.88
N LEU A 27 13.43 2.58 -9.84
CA LEU A 27 11.99 2.87 -9.87
C LEU A 27 11.35 2.31 -11.15
N ALA A 28 11.96 2.58 -12.31
CA ALA A 28 11.45 2.10 -13.60
C ALA A 28 11.51 0.57 -13.73
N ALA A 29 12.57 -0.08 -13.23
CA ALA A 29 12.66 -1.54 -13.25
C ALA A 29 11.57 -2.19 -12.38
N THR A 30 11.28 -1.61 -11.22
CA THR A 30 10.23 -2.10 -10.31
C THR A 30 8.84 -1.92 -10.93
N ASP A 31 8.55 -0.74 -11.48
CA ASP A 31 7.29 -0.45 -12.18
C ASP A 31 7.08 -1.41 -13.37
N LEU A 32 8.16 -1.69 -14.12
CA LEU A 32 8.12 -2.62 -15.25
C LEU A 32 7.83 -4.06 -14.81
N ALA A 33 8.43 -4.54 -13.71
CA ALA A 33 8.10 -5.85 -13.16
C ALA A 33 6.66 -5.94 -12.64
N ALA A 34 6.18 -4.88 -11.99
CA ALA A 34 4.79 -4.83 -11.55
C ALA A 34 3.83 -4.92 -12.74
N TRP A 35 4.14 -4.19 -13.82
CA TRP A 35 3.36 -4.25 -15.07
C TRP A 35 3.35 -5.63 -15.71
N PHE A 36 4.51 -6.29 -15.86
CA PHE A 36 4.57 -7.62 -16.47
C PHE A 36 3.95 -8.72 -15.62
N SER A 37 4.03 -8.62 -14.30
CA SER A 37 3.50 -9.65 -13.39
C SER A 37 2.04 -9.46 -13.01
N GLY A 38 1.46 -8.28 -13.27
CA GLY A 38 0.10 -7.94 -12.86
C GLY A 38 -0.09 -7.80 -11.34
N ALA A 39 0.99 -7.89 -10.56
CA ALA A 39 1.00 -7.79 -9.10
C ALA A 39 1.86 -6.59 -8.67
N SER A 40 1.49 -5.93 -7.58
CA SER A 40 2.32 -4.87 -7.02
C SER A 40 3.69 -5.44 -6.59
N ARG A 41 4.76 -4.77 -6.99
CA ARG A 41 6.15 -5.08 -6.59
C ARG A 41 6.79 -3.94 -5.79
N GLU A 42 6.02 -2.88 -5.60
CA GLU A 42 6.41 -1.68 -4.88
C GLU A 42 6.36 -2.01 -3.38
N ASN A 43 7.47 -1.85 -2.68
CA ASN A 43 7.61 -2.15 -1.25
C ASN A 43 8.14 -0.93 -0.49
N GLY A 44 8.45 -1.08 0.81
CA GLY A 44 9.00 0.03 1.60
C GLY A 44 10.26 0.66 0.98
N ILE A 45 11.15 -0.14 0.38
CA ILE A 45 12.38 0.34 -0.29
C ILE A 45 12.03 1.21 -1.50
N TYR A 46 11.06 0.79 -2.29
CA TYR A 46 10.55 1.56 -3.43
C TYR A 46 10.09 2.96 -2.99
N LEU A 47 9.34 3.04 -1.89
CA LEU A 47 8.81 4.32 -1.40
C LEU A 47 9.90 5.24 -0.86
N TRP A 48 10.94 4.69 -0.24
CA TRP A 48 12.13 5.46 0.14
C TRP A 48 12.91 5.95 -1.07
N ALA A 49 13.10 5.12 -2.09
CA ALA A 49 13.73 5.54 -3.35
C ALA A 49 12.91 6.65 -4.03
N PHE A 50 11.58 6.53 -4.04
CA PHE A 50 10.71 7.58 -4.56
C PHE A 50 10.87 8.91 -3.80
N LEU A 51 10.97 8.89 -2.47
CA LEU A 51 11.30 10.09 -1.70
C LEU A 51 12.69 10.64 -2.05
N VAL A 52 13.70 9.78 -2.18
CA VAL A 52 15.05 10.15 -2.60
C VAL A 52 15.03 10.82 -3.98
N HIS A 53 14.27 10.28 -4.93
CA HIS A 53 14.05 10.86 -6.24
C HIS A 53 13.56 12.30 -6.16
N LEU A 54 12.50 12.54 -5.37
CA LEU A 54 11.90 13.86 -5.20
C LEU A 54 12.88 14.84 -4.56
N VAL A 55 13.57 14.42 -3.49
CA VAL A 55 14.56 15.26 -2.80
C VAL A 55 15.71 15.62 -3.72
N LEU A 56 16.29 14.64 -4.42
CA LEU A 56 17.38 14.88 -5.37
C LEU A 56 16.93 15.74 -6.56
N GLY A 57 15.71 15.54 -7.04
CA GLY A 57 15.07 16.34 -8.08
C GLY A 57 14.93 17.81 -7.69
N LEU A 58 14.53 18.09 -6.44
CA LEU A 58 14.50 19.45 -5.90
C LEU A 58 15.91 20.04 -5.72
N LEU A 59 16.85 19.24 -5.21
CA LEU A 59 18.23 19.67 -4.97
C LEU A 59 18.98 20.03 -6.26
N ILE A 60 18.68 19.37 -7.39
CA ILE A 60 19.36 19.64 -8.67
C ILE A 60 18.87 20.94 -9.35
N LEU A 61 17.69 21.46 -8.99
CA LEU A 61 17.11 22.68 -9.59
C LEU A 61 18.08 23.87 -9.56
N VAL A 62 18.55 24.24 -8.37
CA VAL A 62 19.41 25.42 -8.19
C VAL A 62 20.77 25.25 -8.88
N PRO A 63 21.53 24.16 -8.65
CA PRO A 63 22.77 23.90 -9.38
C PRO A 63 22.60 23.93 -10.90
N PHE A 64 21.52 23.34 -11.43
CA PHE A 64 21.27 23.31 -12.87
C PHE A 64 20.99 24.70 -13.41
N VAL A 65 20.15 25.50 -12.76
CA VAL A 65 19.83 26.87 -13.19
C VAL A 65 21.08 27.75 -13.18
N VAL A 66 21.85 27.72 -12.09
CA VAL A 66 23.10 28.50 -11.97
C VAL A 66 24.12 28.08 -13.03
N TYR A 67 24.34 26.78 -13.21
CA TYR A 67 25.24 26.26 -14.23
C TYR A 67 24.76 26.58 -15.65
N GLY A 68 23.50 26.29 -15.94
CA GLY A 68 22.89 26.41 -17.27
C GLY A 68 22.89 27.85 -17.77
N ILE A 69 22.45 28.80 -16.96
CA ILE A 69 22.48 30.23 -17.29
C ILE A 69 23.93 30.71 -17.46
N GLY A 70 24.82 30.35 -16.52
CA GLY A 70 26.23 30.74 -16.57
C GLY A 70 26.97 30.16 -17.78
N HIS A 71 26.62 28.93 -18.18
CA HIS A 71 27.18 28.25 -19.35
C HIS A 71 26.65 28.87 -20.65
N ALA A 72 25.33 29.07 -20.77
CA ALA A 72 24.69 29.65 -21.95
C ALA A 72 25.18 31.09 -22.24
N ARG A 73 25.24 31.94 -21.21
CA ARG A 73 25.73 33.34 -21.34
C ARG A 73 27.14 33.42 -21.91
N ARG A 74 28.02 32.47 -21.56
CA ARG A 74 29.41 32.40 -22.03
C ARG A 74 29.57 31.65 -23.35
N GLY A 75 28.69 30.68 -23.60
CA GLY A 75 28.71 29.83 -24.79
C GLY A 75 28.14 30.52 -26.03
N ARG A 76 27.19 31.45 -25.86
CA ARG A 76 26.39 32.02 -26.97
C ARG A 76 27.20 32.69 -28.10
N PHE A 77 28.40 33.17 -27.82
CA PHE A 77 29.28 33.85 -28.79
C PHE A 77 30.43 32.96 -29.29
N ARG A 78 30.40 31.65 -29.01
CA ARG A 78 31.43 30.72 -29.50
C ARG A 78 31.35 30.57 -31.03
N PRO A 79 32.51 30.48 -31.72
CA PRO A 79 32.53 30.37 -33.19
C PRO A 79 31.95 29.04 -33.70
N ASN A 80 32.04 27.95 -32.93
CA ASN A 80 31.43 26.67 -33.29
C ASN A 80 29.91 26.71 -33.08
N ARG A 81 29.17 27.12 -34.12
CA ARG A 81 27.70 27.26 -34.10
C ARG A 81 26.98 25.94 -33.82
N ARG A 82 27.51 24.81 -34.28
CA ARG A 82 26.93 23.48 -34.02
C ARG A 82 26.99 23.14 -32.53
N ALA A 83 28.14 23.36 -31.87
CA ALA A 83 28.26 23.14 -30.43
C ALA A 83 27.30 24.04 -29.62
N VAL A 84 27.12 25.29 -30.05
CA VAL A 84 26.17 26.23 -29.43
C VAL A 84 24.73 25.76 -29.59
N ALA A 85 24.33 25.31 -30.79
CA ALA A 85 22.99 24.79 -31.04
C ALA A 85 22.66 23.56 -30.19
N VAL A 86 23.56 22.57 -30.13
CA VAL A 86 23.38 21.39 -29.26
C VAL A 86 23.37 21.79 -27.79
N GLY A 87 24.18 22.78 -27.39
CA GLY A 87 24.18 23.32 -26.03
C GLY A 87 22.85 23.97 -25.62
N TRP A 88 22.20 24.70 -26.53
CA TRP A 88 20.84 25.21 -26.31
C TRP A 88 19.81 24.09 -26.24
N GLY A 89 19.89 23.09 -27.12
CA GLY A 89 19.04 21.91 -27.04
C GLY A 89 19.14 21.20 -25.69
N LEU A 90 20.37 20.99 -25.21
CA LEU A 90 20.63 20.38 -23.90
C LEU A 90 20.09 21.22 -22.74
N LEU A 91 20.19 22.55 -22.82
CA LEU A 91 19.62 23.44 -21.81
C LEU A 91 18.09 23.32 -21.78
N TRP A 92 17.43 23.38 -22.95
CA TRP A 92 15.98 23.33 -23.03
C TRP A 92 15.41 21.98 -22.62
N ILE A 93 16.01 20.86 -23.01
CA ILE A 93 15.57 19.55 -22.53
C ILE A 93 15.77 19.39 -21.02
N GLY A 94 16.86 19.96 -20.47
CA GLY A 94 17.07 19.97 -19.02
C GLY A 94 16.06 20.85 -18.29
N VAL A 95 15.67 22.00 -18.86
CA VAL A 95 14.56 22.82 -18.33
C VAL A 95 13.25 22.04 -18.40
N ALA A 96 12.95 21.38 -19.52
CA ALA A 96 11.75 20.56 -19.66
C ALA A 96 11.72 19.43 -18.62
N LEU A 97 12.82 18.71 -18.42
CA LEU A 97 12.95 17.68 -17.39
C LEU A 97 12.61 18.21 -15.99
N LEU A 98 13.18 19.36 -15.61
CA LEU A 98 12.96 19.96 -14.29
C LEU A 98 11.55 20.50 -14.11
N VAL A 99 11.02 21.21 -15.12
CA VAL A 99 9.66 21.75 -15.08
C VAL A 99 8.63 20.64 -15.01
N THR A 100 8.78 19.59 -15.83
CA THR A 100 7.90 18.42 -15.77
C THR A 100 8.03 17.66 -14.46
N GLY A 101 9.24 17.56 -13.89
CA GLY A 101 9.45 16.97 -12.57
C GLY A 101 8.67 17.70 -11.48
N VAL A 102 8.78 19.03 -11.43
CA VAL A 102 8.00 19.87 -10.48
C VAL A 102 6.50 19.76 -10.76
N ALA A 103 6.08 19.76 -12.02
CA ALA A 103 4.66 19.68 -12.39
C ALA A 103 4.01 18.33 -12.03
N LEU A 104 4.80 17.26 -11.90
CA LEU A 104 4.32 15.94 -11.47
C LEU A 104 4.18 15.81 -9.95
N VAL A 105 4.82 16.68 -9.18
CA VAL A 105 4.66 16.71 -7.73
C VAL A 105 3.30 17.30 -7.40
N ARG A 106 2.49 16.54 -6.65
CA ARG A 106 1.30 17.07 -6.00
C ARG A 106 1.71 17.51 -4.61
N VAL A 107 1.45 18.77 -4.29
CA VAL A 107 1.76 19.33 -2.98
C VAL A 107 0.53 20.02 -2.43
N GLU A 108 0.20 19.73 -1.20
CA GLU A 108 -0.75 20.51 -0.43
C GLU A 108 -0.02 21.45 0.50
N VAL A 109 -0.34 22.74 0.36
CA VAL A 109 0.22 23.82 1.17
C VAL A 109 -0.94 24.61 1.76
N PHE A 110 -1.01 24.68 3.10
CA PHE A 110 -2.10 25.35 3.83
C PHE A 110 -3.52 24.88 3.44
N GLY A 111 -3.70 23.58 3.19
CA GLY A 111 -4.99 23.01 2.79
C GLY A 111 -5.36 23.24 1.32
N ILE A 112 -4.52 23.94 0.55
CA ILE A 112 -4.71 24.14 -0.88
C ILE A 112 -3.85 23.13 -1.63
N ARG A 113 -4.52 22.28 -2.41
CA ARG A 113 -3.85 21.29 -3.26
C ARG A 113 -3.39 21.95 -4.56
N PHE A 114 -2.09 21.86 -4.81
CA PHE A 114 -1.46 22.24 -6.06
C PHE A 114 -1.04 20.98 -6.81
N GLY A 115 -1.48 20.86 -8.06
CA GLY A 115 -1.11 19.74 -8.91
C GLY A 115 -2.04 19.59 -10.11
N ILE A 116 -1.67 18.70 -11.02
CA ILE A 116 -2.47 18.39 -12.20
C ILE A 116 -3.27 17.11 -11.93
N ASP A 117 -4.59 17.24 -11.94
CA ASP A 117 -5.51 16.14 -11.65
C ASP A 117 -6.00 15.42 -12.91
N ALA A 118 -6.05 16.11 -14.05
CA ALA A 118 -6.44 15.54 -15.33
C ALA A 118 -5.52 14.37 -15.74
N PRO A 119 -6.01 13.11 -15.80
CA PRO A 119 -5.18 11.93 -16.04
C PRO A 119 -4.42 11.99 -17.36
N ALA A 120 -5.09 12.44 -18.43
CA ALA A 120 -4.49 12.55 -19.76
C ALA A 120 -3.30 13.53 -19.78
N VAL A 121 -3.47 14.72 -19.18
CA VAL A 121 -2.41 15.74 -19.11
C VAL A 121 -1.24 15.23 -18.29
N ARG A 122 -1.52 14.59 -17.15
CA ARG A 122 -0.49 14.03 -16.27
C ARG A 122 0.31 12.94 -16.97
N SER A 123 -0.34 12.07 -17.75
CA SER A 123 0.32 11.03 -18.53
C SER A 123 1.30 11.62 -19.56
N VAL A 124 0.89 12.67 -20.27
CA VAL A 124 1.78 13.38 -21.21
C VAL A 124 2.99 13.96 -20.49
N ILE A 125 2.79 14.64 -19.35
CA ILE A 125 3.89 15.22 -18.57
C ILE A 125 4.83 14.13 -18.05
N PHE A 126 4.28 13.00 -17.58
CA PHE A 126 5.07 11.84 -17.14
C PHE A 126 5.95 11.32 -18.27
N TRP A 127 5.41 11.10 -19.47
CA TRP A 127 6.20 10.60 -20.59
C TRP A 127 7.27 11.59 -21.05
N VAL A 128 6.97 12.90 -21.05
CA VAL A 128 7.99 13.92 -21.30
C VAL A 128 9.08 13.85 -20.23
N HIS A 129 8.72 13.75 -18.96
CA HIS A 129 9.68 13.64 -17.85
C HIS A 129 10.54 12.38 -17.96
N ALA A 130 9.94 11.22 -18.24
CA ALA A 130 10.62 9.93 -18.35
C ALA A 130 11.55 9.84 -19.57
N ALA A 131 11.18 10.45 -20.71
CA ALA A 131 11.99 10.44 -21.93
C ALA A 131 13.10 11.50 -21.95
N SER A 132 12.92 12.63 -21.25
CA SER A 132 13.86 13.76 -21.26
C SER A 132 15.29 13.39 -20.82
N PRO A 133 15.55 12.53 -19.82
CA PRO A 133 16.90 12.14 -19.43
C PRO A 133 17.63 11.39 -20.55
N LEU A 134 16.93 10.55 -21.32
CA LEU A 134 17.51 9.82 -22.45
C LEU A 134 17.97 10.80 -23.55
N VAL A 135 17.10 11.77 -23.86
CA VAL A 135 17.41 12.84 -24.82
C VAL A 135 18.54 13.73 -24.30
N ALA A 136 18.56 14.06 -23.00
CA ALA A 136 19.61 14.86 -22.37
C ALA A 136 20.97 14.14 -22.41
N ILE A 137 21.02 12.84 -22.12
CA ILE A 137 22.23 12.01 -22.23
C ILE A 137 22.75 12.02 -23.67
N TRP A 138 21.86 11.79 -24.64
CA TRP A 138 22.22 11.81 -26.06
C TRP A 138 22.75 13.18 -26.52
N LEU A 139 22.05 14.27 -26.20
CA LEU A 139 22.48 15.63 -26.51
C LEU A 139 23.78 16.01 -25.79
N PHE A 140 24.00 15.53 -24.56
CA PHE A 140 25.25 15.73 -23.83
C PHE A 140 26.43 15.04 -24.53
N ILE A 141 26.24 13.80 -25.00
CA ILE A 141 27.25 13.08 -25.79
C ILE A 141 27.57 13.87 -27.07
N LEU A 142 26.55 14.28 -27.84
CA LEU A 142 26.74 15.09 -29.04
C LEU A 142 27.46 16.41 -28.75
N HIS A 143 27.09 17.10 -27.67
CA HIS A 143 27.73 18.35 -27.25
C HIS A 143 29.23 18.17 -26.94
N ARG A 144 29.62 16.98 -26.44
CA ARG A 144 31.01 16.63 -26.12
C ARG A 144 31.79 16.12 -27.32
N LEU A 145 31.14 15.44 -28.27
CA LEU A 145 31.75 15.02 -29.53
C LEU A 145 32.10 16.21 -30.43
N VAL A 146 31.24 17.24 -30.46
CA VAL A 146 31.48 18.49 -31.20
C VAL A 146 32.36 19.49 -30.41
N GLY A 147 32.68 19.17 -29.15
CA GLY A 147 33.39 20.02 -28.20
C GLY A 147 34.64 19.34 -27.60
N PRO A 148 34.99 19.63 -26.32
CA PRO A 148 36.10 18.97 -25.63
C PRO A 148 35.80 17.47 -25.40
N ARG A 149 36.81 16.62 -25.64
CA ARG A 149 36.72 15.15 -25.54
C ARG A 149 36.08 14.66 -24.23
N LEU A 150 35.16 13.71 -24.37
CA LEU A 150 34.51 13.03 -23.24
C LEU A 150 35.48 12.01 -22.61
N ARG A 151 35.54 11.97 -21.27
CA ARG A 151 36.23 10.90 -20.53
C ARG A 151 35.25 9.77 -20.26
N TRP A 152 35.24 8.77 -21.13
CA TRP A 152 34.28 7.66 -21.11
C TRP A 152 34.35 6.79 -19.84
N THR A 153 35.51 6.69 -19.20
CA THR A 153 35.72 5.85 -18.01
C THR A 153 34.78 6.20 -16.86
N GLY A 154 34.56 7.49 -16.60
CA GLY A 154 33.62 7.93 -15.56
C GLY A 154 32.17 7.61 -15.93
N GLY A 155 31.77 7.83 -17.18
CA GLY A 155 30.42 7.51 -17.65
C GLY A 155 30.11 6.01 -17.60
N LEU A 156 31.08 5.18 -17.98
CA LEU A 156 30.97 3.72 -17.93
C LEU A 156 30.83 3.23 -16.48
N ALA A 157 31.61 3.77 -15.54
CA ALA A 157 31.51 3.40 -14.13
C ALA A 157 30.13 3.70 -13.52
N TRP A 158 29.56 4.88 -13.81
CA TRP A 158 28.19 5.23 -13.39
C TRP A 158 27.14 4.36 -14.06
N GLY A 159 27.30 4.05 -15.36
CA GLY A 159 26.40 3.16 -16.08
C GLY A 159 26.38 1.74 -15.50
N VAL A 160 27.55 1.15 -15.29
CA VAL A 160 27.68 -0.19 -14.68
C VAL A 160 27.16 -0.19 -13.25
N GLY A 161 27.54 0.80 -12.44
CA GLY A 161 27.05 0.94 -11.07
C GLY A 161 25.53 1.04 -11.02
N GLY A 162 24.92 1.85 -11.89
CA GLY A 162 23.48 2.00 -11.97
C GLY A 162 22.74 0.72 -12.36
N VAL A 163 23.25 -0.01 -13.36
CA VAL A 163 22.66 -1.30 -13.77
C VAL A 163 22.77 -2.34 -12.65
N VAL A 164 23.93 -2.42 -11.99
CA VAL A 164 24.14 -3.37 -10.88
C VAL A 164 23.22 -3.04 -9.70
N THR A 165 23.14 -1.77 -9.29
CA THR A 165 22.25 -1.34 -8.20
C THR A 165 20.79 -1.58 -8.55
N ALA A 166 20.35 -1.23 -9.76
CA ALA A 166 18.97 -1.47 -10.21
C ALA A 166 18.65 -2.98 -10.25
N SER A 167 19.59 -3.82 -10.71
CA SER A 167 19.40 -5.28 -10.77
C SER A 167 19.35 -5.93 -9.38
N LEU A 168 20.21 -5.49 -8.45
CA LEU A 168 20.20 -5.96 -7.06
C LEU A 168 18.93 -5.52 -6.35
N ALA A 169 18.55 -4.25 -6.47
CA ALA A 169 17.34 -3.72 -5.84
C ALA A 169 16.08 -4.35 -6.44
N PHE A 170 16.09 -4.62 -7.76
CA PHE A 170 15.05 -5.40 -8.44
C PHE A 170 14.92 -6.80 -7.86
N ALA A 171 16.03 -7.56 -7.75
CA ALA A 171 16.02 -8.91 -7.21
C ALA A 171 15.52 -8.97 -5.76
N VAL A 172 15.75 -7.92 -4.97
CA VAL A 172 15.24 -7.80 -3.59
C VAL A 172 13.77 -7.37 -3.55
N SER A 173 13.27 -6.66 -4.58
CA SER A 173 11.88 -6.18 -4.65
C SER A 173 10.86 -7.21 -5.16
N THR A 174 11.31 -8.33 -5.75
CA THR A 174 10.41 -9.39 -6.22
C THR A 174 10.01 -10.32 -5.08
N GLY A 175 9.19 -9.85 -4.14
CA GLY A 175 8.51 -10.72 -3.17
C GLY A 175 7.54 -11.65 -3.88
N THR A 176 7.42 -12.92 -3.45
CA THR A 176 6.36 -13.81 -3.96
C THR A 176 5.00 -13.32 -3.48
N PRO A 177 3.94 -13.36 -4.32
CA PRO A 177 2.60 -13.03 -3.86
C PRO A 177 2.25 -13.83 -2.61
N VAL A 178 1.69 -13.19 -1.61
CA VAL A 178 1.19 -13.88 -0.43
C VAL A 178 0.04 -14.76 -0.86
N LYS A 179 0.21 -16.06 -0.65
CA LYS A 179 -0.82 -17.06 -0.90
C LYS A 179 -0.93 -17.94 0.32
N ARG A 180 -2.17 -18.19 0.73
CA ARG A 180 -2.47 -19.17 1.73
C ARG A 180 -2.05 -20.55 1.21
N PRO A 181 -1.27 -21.32 1.99
CA PRO A 181 -1.01 -22.70 1.65
C PRO A 181 -2.32 -23.47 1.51
N PRO A 182 -2.46 -24.38 0.54
CA PRO A 182 -3.60 -25.28 0.51
C PRO A 182 -3.66 -26.07 1.82
N LEU A 183 -4.86 -26.21 2.38
CA LEU A 183 -5.09 -27.02 3.57
C LEU A 183 -5.20 -28.49 3.15
N ASP A 184 -4.19 -29.28 3.51
CA ASP A 184 -4.12 -30.72 3.25
C ASP A 184 -4.82 -31.55 4.35
N VAL A 185 -5.72 -30.93 5.13
CA VAL A 185 -6.46 -31.55 6.23
C VAL A 185 -7.97 -31.46 6.00
N PRO A 186 -8.77 -32.40 6.54
CA PRO A 186 -10.22 -32.26 6.53
C PRO A 186 -10.65 -30.92 7.11
N VAL A 187 -11.64 -30.27 6.48
CA VAL A 187 -12.17 -28.95 6.89
C VAL A 187 -12.50 -28.89 8.39
N ALA A 188 -13.02 -30.00 8.95
CA ALA A 188 -13.37 -30.09 10.36
C ALA A 188 -12.17 -29.97 11.33
N LEU A 189 -10.95 -30.22 10.84
CA LEU A 189 -9.69 -30.17 11.59
C LEU A 189 -8.81 -29.00 11.17
N ALA A 190 -9.27 -28.14 10.26
CA ALA A 190 -8.50 -27.00 9.80
C ALA A 190 -8.27 -26.03 10.96
N THR A 191 -7.01 -25.66 11.18
CA THR A 191 -6.57 -24.60 12.10
C THR A 191 -5.48 -23.76 11.44
N SER A 192 -5.20 -22.59 12.01
CA SER A 192 -4.03 -21.80 11.64
C SER A 192 -2.73 -22.62 11.68
N SER A 193 -1.82 -22.34 10.75
CA SER A 193 -0.45 -22.84 10.72
C SER A 193 0.43 -22.19 11.79
N THR A 194 0.06 -20.99 12.25
CA THR A 194 0.62 -20.34 13.44
C THR A 194 -0.16 -20.78 14.69
N PRO A 195 0.43 -21.58 15.60
CA PRO A 195 -0.27 -22.12 16.78
C PRO A 195 -0.86 -21.06 17.71
N ALA A 196 -0.25 -19.87 17.74
CA ALA A 196 -0.74 -18.73 18.53
C ALA A 196 -2.09 -18.18 18.05
N PHE A 197 -2.53 -18.52 16.84
CA PHE A 197 -3.83 -18.10 16.30
C PHE A 197 -4.85 -19.25 16.27
N ALA A 198 -4.42 -20.50 16.35
CA ALA A 198 -5.33 -21.63 16.41
C ALA A 198 -6.25 -21.53 17.65
N PRO A 199 -7.55 -21.88 17.54
CA PRO A 199 -8.19 -22.59 16.42
C PRO A 199 -8.81 -21.68 15.35
N SER A 200 -8.62 -20.36 15.41
CA SER A 200 -8.93 -19.49 14.27
C SER A 200 -8.08 -19.90 13.05
N LEU A 201 -8.60 -19.64 11.86
CA LEU A 201 -7.90 -19.85 10.59
C LEU A 201 -7.13 -18.60 10.14
N LEU A 202 -7.03 -17.58 10.98
CA LEU A 202 -6.23 -16.39 10.70
C LEU A 202 -4.76 -16.79 10.48
N GLU A 203 -4.17 -16.33 9.39
CA GLU A 203 -2.73 -16.40 9.13
C GLU A 203 -2.14 -15.00 8.98
N THR A 204 -0.84 -14.87 9.24
CA THR A 204 -0.07 -13.71 8.79
C THR A 204 0.96 -14.15 7.76
N ALA A 205 1.29 -13.27 6.81
CA ALA A 205 2.22 -13.57 5.72
C ALA A 205 3.62 -14.01 6.21
N HIS A 206 4.00 -13.63 7.43
CA HIS A 206 5.30 -13.96 8.02
C HIS A 206 5.19 -15.03 9.13
N GLY A 207 3.99 -15.57 9.39
CA GLY A 207 3.75 -16.65 10.35
C GLY A 207 3.88 -16.26 11.83
N GLY A 208 3.81 -14.96 12.15
CA GLY A 208 4.01 -14.42 13.50
C GLY A 208 3.08 -13.25 13.84
N THR A 209 3.36 -12.60 14.98
CA THR A 209 2.61 -11.43 15.43
C THR A 209 2.95 -10.16 14.63
N ILE A 210 2.04 -9.20 14.67
CA ILE A 210 2.18 -7.87 14.04
C ILE A 210 2.24 -6.82 15.14
N PRO A 211 3.14 -5.82 15.07
CA PRO A 211 3.18 -4.71 16.03
C PRO A 211 1.83 -4.01 16.15
N THR A 212 1.47 -3.61 17.36
CA THR A 212 0.12 -3.06 17.65
C THR A 212 -0.13 -1.77 16.87
N GLU A 213 0.88 -0.90 16.81
CA GLU A 213 0.88 0.35 16.05
C GLU A 213 0.62 0.17 14.54
N HIS A 214 0.84 -1.02 13.99
CA HIS A 214 0.56 -1.32 12.58
C HIS A 214 -0.86 -1.86 12.36
N LEU A 215 -1.52 -2.32 13.42
CA LEU A 215 -2.89 -2.84 13.41
C LEU A 215 -3.92 -1.76 13.77
N LEU A 216 -3.47 -0.68 14.41
CA LEU A 216 -4.27 0.47 14.80
C LEU A 216 -4.04 1.65 13.83
N GLY A 217 -4.71 2.79 14.07
CA GLY A 217 -4.41 4.04 13.37
C GLY A 217 -5.40 4.42 12.27
N ASN A 218 -6.70 4.23 12.50
CA ASN A 218 -7.74 4.70 11.57
C ASN A 218 -7.65 6.22 11.34
N GLU A 219 -7.12 6.97 12.29
CA GLU A 219 -6.98 8.43 12.26
C GLU A 219 -6.25 8.92 11.01
N HIS A 220 -5.20 8.21 10.59
CA HIS A 220 -4.46 8.55 9.37
C HIS A 220 -5.31 8.36 8.10
N CYS A 221 -6.18 7.35 8.09
CA CYS A 221 -7.10 7.11 6.97
C CYS A 221 -8.17 8.21 6.88
N ILE A 222 -8.67 8.69 8.03
CA ILE A 222 -9.74 9.70 8.11
C ILE A 222 -9.37 11.00 7.38
N GLU A 223 -8.09 11.39 7.40
CA GLU A 223 -7.62 12.61 6.72
C GLU A 223 -7.97 12.66 5.22
N CYS A 224 -8.09 11.49 4.57
CA CYS A 224 -8.43 11.37 3.15
C CYS A 224 -9.76 10.63 2.89
N HIS A 225 -10.24 9.84 3.86
CA HIS A 225 -11.38 8.93 3.73
C HIS A 225 -12.48 9.17 4.79
N ALA A 226 -12.73 10.45 5.13
CA ALA A 226 -13.70 10.83 6.15
C ALA A 226 -15.10 10.21 5.95
N ASP A 227 -15.61 10.21 4.70
CA ASP A 227 -16.95 9.67 4.39
C ASP A 227 -17.03 8.15 4.59
N ALA A 228 -15.98 7.42 4.21
CA ALA A 228 -15.91 5.98 4.41
C ALA A 228 -15.79 5.64 5.91
N HIS A 229 -15.01 6.42 6.65
CA HIS A 229 -14.91 6.27 8.10
C HIS A 229 -16.26 6.55 8.77
N ALA A 230 -17.00 7.59 8.37
CA ALA A 230 -18.30 7.89 8.95
C ALA A 230 -19.27 6.72 8.82
N GLN A 231 -19.29 6.05 7.65
CA GLN A 231 -20.10 4.85 7.45
C GLN A 231 -19.60 3.64 8.26
N TRP A 232 -18.28 3.45 8.34
CA TRP A 232 -17.68 2.38 9.14
C TRP A 232 -17.97 2.56 10.63
N ALA A 233 -17.84 3.78 11.16
CA ALA A 233 -17.97 4.09 12.58
C ALA A 233 -19.35 3.71 13.15
N ASP A 234 -20.40 3.80 12.33
CA ASP A 234 -21.77 3.42 12.70
C ASP A 234 -22.08 1.93 12.43
N SER A 235 -21.12 1.15 11.95
CA SER A 235 -21.30 -0.25 11.58
C SER A 235 -21.04 -1.22 12.74
N VAL A 236 -21.56 -2.44 12.60
CA VAL A 236 -21.22 -3.56 13.51
C VAL A 236 -19.76 -3.99 13.40
N HIS A 237 -19.04 -3.64 12.32
CA HIS A 237 -17.60 -3.88 12.20
C HIS A 237 -16.79 -2.95 13.10
N ALA A 238 -17.20 -1.69 13.26
CA ALA A 238 -16.59 -0.77 14.21
C ALA A 238 -16.96 -1.09 15.67
N SER A 239 -18.04 -1.85 15.87
CA SER A 239 -18.53 -2.31 17.18
C SER A 239 -18.45 -3.84 17.31
N SER A 240 -17.36 -4.45 16.83
CA SER A 240 -17.20 -5.91 16.81
C SER A 240 -16.40 -6.46 18.00
N SER A 241 -15.73 -5.60 18.77
CA SER A 241 -14.80 -5.96 19.84
C SER A 241 -15.37 -5.59 21.23
N PHE A 242 -14.51 -5.38 22.23
CA PHE A 242 -14.92 -5.12 23.62
C PHE A 242 -15.71 -3.82 23.80
N ASN A 243 -15.73 -2.94 22.80
CA ASN A 243 -16.58 -1.76 22.74
C ASN A 243 -18.07 -2.07 22.52
N ASN A 244 -18.42 -3.33 22.21
CA ASN A 244 -19.80 -3.80 22.14
C ASN A 244 -20.14 -4.65 23.37
N PRO A 245 -21.08 -4.22 24.24
CA PRO A 245 -21.36 -4.90 25.50
C PRO A 245 -21.89 -6.33 25.32
N LEU A 246 -22.62 -6.63 24.25
CA LEU A 246 -23.17 -7.97 23.99
C LEU A 246 -22.08 -8.95 23.59
N TYR A 247 -21.15 -8.51 22.73
CA TYR A 247 -19.99 -9.29 22.35
C TYR A 247 -19.04 -9.44 23.54
N ALA A 248 -18.72 -8.33 24.23
CA ALA A 248 -17.82 -8.32 25.37
C ALA A 248 -18.31 -9.25 26.50
N PHE A 249 -19.62 -9.29 26.76
CA PHE A 249 -20.22 -10.27 27.66
C PHE A 249 -19.97 -11.71 27.17
N SER A 250 -20.30 -12.00 25.92
CA SER A 250 -20.20 -13.37 25.37
C SER A 250 -18.76 -13.89 25.35
N VAL A 251 -17.82 -13.07 24.89
CA VAL A 251 -16.41 -13.48 24.77
C VAL A 251 -15.73 -13.60 26.14
N ARG A 252 -16.05 -12.73 27.11
CA ARG A 252 -15.54 -12.87 28.49
C ARG A 252 -16.01 -14.17 29.13
N ASN A 253 -17.30 -14.48 29.04
CA ASN A 253 -17.83 -15.73 29.57
C ASN A 253 -17.24 -16.95 28.86
N THR A 254 -17.04 -16.88 27.54
CA THR A 254 -16.37 -17.94 26.79
C THR A 254 -14.94 -18.13 27.29
N ARG A 255 -14.17 -17.05 27.41
CA ARG A 255 -12.80 -17.07 27.94
C ARG A 255 -12.73 -17.66 29.35
N GLN A 256 -13.62 -17.24 30.25
CA GLN A 256 -13.70 -17.79 31.60
C GLN A 256 -14.03 -19.28 31.58
N ALA A 257 -14.98 -19.71 30.75
CA ALA A 257 -15.33 -21.12 30.62
C ALA A 257 -14.17 -21.98 30.07
N MET A 258 -13.33 -21.44 29.18
CA MET A 258 -12.15 -22.17 28.70
C MET A 258 -11.08 -22.29 29.79
N LEU A 259 -10.87 -21.24 30.58
CA LEU A 259 -10.00 -21.32 31.76
C LEU A 259 -10.50 -22.34 32.78
N ASP A 260 -11.79 -22.32 33.11
CA ASP A 260 -12.40 -23.23 34.08
C ASP A 260 -12.33 -24.70 33.64
N ARG A 261 -12.43 -24.96 32.33
CA ARG A 261 -12.47 -26.31 31.76
C ARG A 261 -11.09 -26.87 31.43
N ASP A 262 -10.24 -26.05 30.82
CA ASP A 262 -9.02 -26.50 30.13
C ASP A 262 -7.74 -25.85 30.69
N ASP A 263 -7.84 -24.88 31.62
CA ASP A 263 -6.72 -24.01 32.05
C ASP A 263 -5.98 -23.36 30.87
N ASP A 264 -6.71 -23.13 29.76
CA ASP A 264 -6.18 -22.63 28.51
C ASP A 264 -7.19 -21.69 27.84
N LEU A 265 -6.73 -20.50 27.43
CA LEU A 265 -7.52 -19.55 26.65
C LEU A 265 -7.46 -19.83 25.15
N GLY A 266 -6.58 -20.72 24.69
CA GLY A 266 -6.38 -21.11 23.30
C GLY A 266 -7.68 -21.30 22.52
N PRO A 267 -8.66 -22.10 22.99
CA PRO A 267 -9.92 -22.30 22.26
C PRO A 267 -10.70 -21.00 21.99
N SER A 268 -10.60 -20.00 22.88
CA SER A 268 -11.30 -18.71 22.73
C SER A 268 -10.74 -17.83 21.61
N ARG A 269 -9.54 -18.12 21.07
CA ARG A 269 -8.97 -17.42 19.90
C ARG A 269 -9.83 -17.60 18.64
N PHE A 270 -10.71 -18.61 18.63
CA PHE A 270 -11.79 -18.75 17.66
C PHE A 270 -12.58 -17.44 17.48
N CYS A 271 -12.97 -16.79 18.58
CA CYS A 271 -13.73 -15.53 18.54
C CYS A 271 -12.87 -14.40 17.97
N ALA A 272 -11.62 -14.32 18.44
CA ALA A 272 -10.70 -13.23 18.15
C ALA A 272 -10.31 -13.14 16.67
N GLY A 273 -10.32 -14.26 15.93
CA GLY A 273 -10.00 -14.27 14.50
C GLY A 273 -10.90 -13.36 13.66
N CYS A 274 -12.19 -13.29 14.00
CA CYS A 274 -13.17 -12.46 13.29
C CYS A 274 -13.43 -11.12 14.01
N HIS A 275 -13.52 -11.14 15.35
CA HIS A 275 -14.01 -10.00 16.12
C HIS A 275 -12.91 -9.09 16.69
N ASP A 276 -11.78 -9.68 17.08
CA ASP A 276 -10.66 -9.01 17.74
C ASP A 276 -9.32 -9.23 17.03
N PRO A 277 -9.25 -9.11 15.69
CA PRO A 277 -8.07 -9.51 14.93
C PRO A 277 -6.83 -8.71 15.30
N ALA A 278 -6.98 -7.44 15.70
CA ALA A 278 -5.87 -6.65 16.21
C ALA A 278 -5.31 -7.20 17.54
N ILE A 279 -6.18 -7.66 18.45
CA ILE A 279 -5.77 -8.25 19.72
C ILE A 279 -5.07 -9.60 19.47
N LEU A 280 -5.62 -10.42 18.56
CA LEU A 280 -5.05 -11.71 18.22
C LEU A 280 -3.68 -11.57 17.54
N MET A 281 -3.60 -10.77 16.47
CA MET A 281 -2.36 -10.58 15.70
C MET A 281 -1.26 -9.87 16.49
N SER A 282 -1.59 -9.00 17.45
CA SER A 282 -0.58 -8.42 18.34
C SER A 282 -0.01 -9.38 19.37
N GLY A 283 -0.59 -10.59 19.50
CA GLY A 283 -0.26 -11.54 20.57
C GLY A 283 -0.79 -11.13 21.94
N SER A 284 -1.70 -10.16 21.99
CA SER A 284 -2.22 -9.60 23.24
C SER A 284 -3.38 -10.40 23.83
N TRP A 285 -3.93 -11.38 23.10
CA TRP A 285 -5.16 -12.11 23.48
C TRP A 285 -5.09 -12.81 24.86
N GLU A 286 -3.91 -13.24 25.27
CA GLU A 286 -3.69 -13.96 26.53
C GLU A 286 -3.72 -13.07 27.77
N GLN A 287 -3.75 -11.74 27.61
CA GLN A 287 -3.73 -10.83 28.76
C GLN A 287 -5.01 -10.97 29.60
N ALA A 288 -4.84 -11.08 30.93
CA ALA A 288 -5.95 -11.28 31.87
C ALA A 288 -6.99 -10.14 31.83
N ARG A 289 -6.59 -8.92 31.45
CA ARG A 289 -7.49 -7.75 31.35
C ARG A 289 -8.69 -7.96 30.42
N TRP A 290 -8.58 -8.85 29.44
CA TRP A 290 -9.67 -9.17 28.53
C TRP A 290 -10.73 -10.08 29.15
N THR A 291 -10.39 -10.81 30.21
CA THR A 291 -11.31 -11.69 30.95
C THR A 291 -11.83 -11.02 32.23
N ASP A 292 -11.04 -10.14 32.85
CA ASP A 292 -11.36 -9.49 34.13
C ASP A 292 -12.60 -8.57 34.02
N PRO A 293 -13.71 -8.90 34.74
CA PRO A 293 -14.88 -8.03 34.78
C PRO A 293 -14.60 -6.64 35.37
N ALA A 294 -13.63 -6.50 36.27
CA ALA A 294 -13.27 -5.21 36.86
C ALA A 294 -12.60 -4.27 35.85
N ALA A 295 -11.99 -4.83 34.78
CA ALA A 295 -11.39 -4.07 33.69
C ALA A 295 -12.39 -3.74 32.57
N ALA A 296 -13.67 -4.13 32.69
CA ALA A 296 -14.62 -4.11 31.58
C ALA A 296 -14.82 -2.73 30.93
N GLU A 297 -14.94 -1.68 31.74
CA GLU A 297 -15.08 -0.31 31.26
C GLU A 297 -13.79 0.20 30.61
N GLN A 298 -12.63 -0.16 31.17
CA GLN A 298 -11.33 0.26 30.66
C GLN A 298 -11.04 -0.36 29.29
N VAL A 299 -11.29 -1.66 29.12
CA VAL A 299 -11.02 -2.35 27.85
C VAL A 299 -12.00 -1.97 26.75
N ALA A 300 -13.19 -1.46 27.08
CA ALA A 300 -14.17 -1.01 26.09
C ALA A 300 -13.75 0.28 25.37
N ILE A 301 -12.87 1.08 25.98
CA ILE A 301 -12.32 2.33 25.42
C ILE A 301 -10.81 2.27 25.15
N ASP A 302 -10.18 1.14 25.48
CA ASP A 302 -8.77 0.89 25.18
C ASP A 302 -8.59 0.83 23.65
N PRO A 303 -7.61 1.52 23.05
CA PRO A 303 -7.44 1.55 21.60
C PRO A 303 -7.36 0.17 20.93
N LEU A 304 -6.79 -0.81 21.63
CA LEU A 304 -6.69 -2.18 21.15
C LEU A 304 -7.98 -2.98 21.42
N GLY A 305 -8.63 -2.76 22.57
CA GLY A 305 -9.94 -3.35 22.91
C GLY A 305 -11.14 -2.78 22.16
N SER A 306 -11.01 -1.58 21.57
CA SER A 306 -12.01 -0.96 20.72
C SER A 306 -11.62 -0.95 19.23
N ALA A 307 -10.47 -1.54 18.88
CA ALA A 307 -9.94 -1.55 17.51
C ALA A 307 -10.92 -2.17 16.51
N SER A 308 -11.64 -3.21 16.97
CA SER A 308 -12.64 -3.93 16.20
C SER A 308 -12.10 -4.38 14.83
N ILE A 309 -12.96 -4.53 13.82
CA ILE A 309 -12.51 -4.74 12.44
C ILE A 309 -12.20 -3.36 11.84
N GLY A 310 -10.99 -2.86 12.06
CA GLY A 310 -10.51 -1.56 11.56
C GLY A 310 -10.10 -1.56 10.09
N CYS A 311 -9.78 -0.38 9.55
CA CYS A 311 -9.45 -0.20 8.13
C CYS A 311 -8.30 -1.11 7.70
N ILE A 312 -7.22 -1.13 8.49
CA ILE A 312 -6.03 -1.91 8.16
C ILE A 312 -6.29 -3.41 8.23
N VAL A 313 -7.09 -3.88 9.18
CA VAL A 313 -7.46 -5.30 9.29
C VAL A 313 -8.10 -5.78 7.99
N CYS A 314 -9.09 -5.05 7.48
CA CYS A 314 -9.73 -5.40 6.21
C CYS A 314 -8.77 -5.24 5.03
N HIS A 315 -8.16 -4.07 4.88
CA HIS A 315 -7.35 -3.73 3.69
C HIS A 315 -5.97 -4.43 3.66
N GLY A 316 -5.54 -5.03 4.76
CA GLY A 316 -4.33 -5.84 4.89
C GLY A 316 -4.53 -7.31 4.52
N ILE A 317 -5.75 -7.77 4.28
CA ILE A 317 -6.00 -9.12 3.78
C ILE A 317 -5.45 -9.24 2.35
N GLU A 318 -4.61 -10.25 2.13
CA GLU A 318 -3.99 -10.54 0.82
C GLU A 318 -4.67 -11.72 0.13
N ASP A 319 -5.07 -12.72 0.91
CA ASP A 319 -5.64 -13.97 0.40
C ASP A 319 -6.68 -14.54 1.36
N VAL A 320 -7.65 -15.27 0.83
CA VAL A 320 -8.76 -15.85 1.59
C VAL A 320 -9.10 -17.24 1.08
N SER A 321 -9.73 -18.04 1.94
CA SER A 321 -10.31 -19.33 1.56
C SER A 321 -11.83 -19.34 1.79
N THR A 322 -12.49 -20.39 1.29
CA THR A 322 -13.94 -20.60 1.47
C THR A 322 -14.29 -21.34 2.75
N LEU A 323 -13.35 -21.56 3.66
CA LEU A 323 -13.56 -22.38 4.87
C LEU A 323 -14.36 -21.65 5.95
N GLY A 324 -14.18 -20.33 6.08
CA GLY A 324 -14.76 -19.54 7.18
C GLY A 324 -13.83 -19.47 8.40
N ASN A 325 -14.36 -19.14 9.58
CA ASN A 325 -13.59 -19.06 10.84
C ASN A 325 -12.31 -18.21 10.75
N ALA A 326 -12.40 -17.04 10.12
CA ALA A 326 -11.28 -16.13 9.84
C ALA A 326 -10.23 -16.71 8.90
N SER A 327 -10.64 -17.50 7.89
CA SER A 327 -9.71 -18.09 6.91
C SER A 327 -9.18 -17.07 5.90
N TYR A 328 -8.42 -16.10 6.38
CA TYR A 328 -7.71 -15.08 5.61
C TYR A 328 -6.24 -15.05 6.01
N THR A 329 -5.42 -14.51 5.11
CA THR A 329 -4.01 -14.21 5.36
C THR A 329 -3.81 -12.71 5.35
N PHE A 330 -3.32 -12.18 6.47
CA PHE A 330 -2.99 -10.76 6.64
C PHE A 330 -1.51 -10.51 6.32
N GLU A 331 -1.24 -9.48 5.52
CA GLU A 331 0.09 -8.90 5.37
C GLU A 331 0.05 -7.45 5.85
N ASP A 332 1.00 -7.06 6.69
CA ASP A 332 1.12 -5.67 7.12
C ASP A 332 1.42 -4.78 5.90
N PRO A 333 0.49 -3.90 5.48
CA PRO A 333 0.65 -3.17 4.24
C PRO A 333 1.88 -2.25 4.28
N PRO A 334 2.72 -2.23 3.24
CA PRO A 334 3.87 -1.33 3.18
C PRO A 334 3.46 0.13 3.40
N ARG A 335 4.15 0.81 4.32
CA ARG A 335 3.87 2.20 4.66
C ARG A 335 4.77 3.16 3.91
N TYR A 336 4.20 4.29 3.49
CA TYR A 336 5.00 5.42 3.02
C TYR A 336 5.96 5.89 4.12
N PRO A 337 7.15 6.42 3.76
CA PRO A 337 8.09 6.99 4.70
C PRO A 337 7.40 7.90 5.71
N PHE A 338 7.76 7.74 6.99
CA PHE A 338 7.27 8.54 8.11
C PHE A 338 5.80 8.33 8.55
N ALA A 339 5.13 7.25 8.12
CA ALA A 339 3.75 6.97 8.53
C ALA A 339 3.53 6.94 10.06
N PHE A 340 4.54 6.47 10.80
CA PHE A 340 4.51 6.40 12.27
C PHE A 340 5.27 7.54 12.95
N SER A 341 5.60 8.61 12.23
CA SER A 341 6.35 9.72 12.81
C SER A 341 5.46 10.60 13.69
N GLY A 342 5.95 10.97 14.87
CA GLY A 342 5.32 11.99 15.71
C GLY A 342 5.59 13.44 15.25
N SER A 343 6.41 13.65 14.21
CA SER A 343 6.74 15.00 13.72
C SER A 343 5.68 15.48 12.72
N PRO A 344 5.01 16.62 12.96
CA PRO A 344 4.00 17.17 12.04
C PRO A 344 4.57 17.41 10.63
N PHE A 345 5.84 17.84 10.54
CA PHE A 345 6.50 18.03 9.26
C PHE A 345 6.69 16.70 8.51
N LEU A 346 7.11 15.64 9.20
CA LEU A 346 7.34 14.34 8.56
C LEU A 346 6.02 13.65 8.19
N GLN A 347 4.95 13.83 8.97
CA GLN A 347 3.60 13.40 8.58
C GLN A 347 3.08 14.17 7.37
N TRP A 348 3.34 15.48 7.29
CA TRP A 348 3.05 16.24 6.08
C TRP A 348 3.81 15.68 4.87
N VAL A 349 5.10 15.34 5.01
CA VAL A 349 5.89 14.69 3.95
C VAL A 349 5.28 13.35 3.56
N ASN A 350 4.91 12.50 4.52
CA ASN A 350 4.24 11.22 4.28
C ASN A 350 3.00 11.41 3.39
N ARG A 351 2.13 12.34 3.77
CA ARG A 351 0.92 12.68 3.02
C ARG A 351 1.21 13.17 1.61
N GLN A 352 2.25 13.97 1.42
CA GLN A 352 2.67 14.40 0.07
C GLN A 352 3.12 13.22 -0.78
N LEU A 353 3.81 12.23 -0.21
CA LEU A 353 4.23 11.05 -0.95
C LEU A 353 3.03 10.20 -1.40
N ILE A 354 2.01 10.04 -0.55
CA ILE A 354 0.75 9.36 -0.90
C ILE A 354 0.07 10.09 -2.06
N LEU A 355 -0.11 11.41 -1.94
CA LEU A 355 -0.74 12.23 -2.99
C LEU A 355 0.07 12.25 -4.29
N ALA A 356 1.40 12.18 -4.21
CA ALA A 356 2.27 12.14 -5.38
C ALA A 356 2.15 10.81 -6.14
N LYS A 357 1.93 9.68 -5.45
CA LYS A 357 1.80 8.35 -6.08
C LYS A 357 0.56 7.58 -5.59
N PRO A 358 -0.66 8.06 -5.86
CA PRO A 358 -1.89 7.48 -5.30
C PRO A 358 -2.19 6.08 -5.85
N ASP A 359 -1.69 5.73 -7.04
CA ASP A 359 -1.92 4.42 -7.65
C ASP A 359 -1.29 3.28 -6.85
N PHE A 360 -0.13 3.51 -6.22
CA PHE A 360 0.47 2.51 -5.33
C PHE A 360 -0.39 2.34 -4.09
N HIS A 361 -0.71 3.43 -3.40
CA HIS A 361 -1.62 3.43 -2.25
C HIS A 361 -2.92 2.67 -2.55
N LYS A 362 -3.56 2.93 -3.68
CA LYS A 362 -4.77 2.22 -4.11
C LYS A 362 -4.55 0.71 -4.23
N ARG A 363 -3.49 0.26 -4.90
CA ARG A 363 -3.22 -1.18 -5.09
C ARG A 363 -2.80 -1.88 -3.80
N THR A 364 -2.16 -1.17 -2.88
CA THR A 364 -1.75 -1.69 -1.57
C THR A 364 -2.95 -1.97 -0.67
N PHE A 365 -3.98 -1.11 -0.69
CA PHE A 365 -5.13 -1.24 0.21
C PHE A 365 -6.38 -1.82 -0.47
N LEU A 366 -6.49 -1.75 -1.80
CA LEU A 366 -7.58 -2.34 -2.57
C LEU A 366 -7.04 -3.35 -3.59
N LYS A 367 -7.09 -4.61 -3.18
CA LYS A 367 -6.65 -5.80 -3.93
C LYS A 367 -7.85 -6.57 -4.48
N PRO A 368 -7.68 -7.39 -5.53
CA PRO A 368 -8.78 -8.18 -6.12
C PRO A 368 -9.55 -9.05 -5.12
N VAL A 369 -8.90 -9.52 -4.05
CA VAL A 369 -9.56 -10.30 -3.00
C VAL A 369 -10.75 -9.55 -2.38
N HIS A 370 -10.67 -8.23 -2.21
CA HIS A 370 -11.74 -7.44 -1.59
C HIS A 370 -13.00 -7.35 -2.44
N GLU A 371 -12.92 -7.66 -3.74
CA GLU A 371 -14.07 -7.70 -4.66
C GLU A 371 -14.73 -9.09 -4.68
N SER A 372 -14.14 -10.08 -4.00
CA SER A 372 -14.68 -11.45 -3.96
C SER A 372 -15.69 -11.65 -2.83
N ALA A 373 -16.68 -12.53 -3.02
CA ALA A 373 -17.57 -12.95 -1.93
C ALA A 373 -16.82 -13.74 -0.85
N GLU A 374 -15.76 -14.43 -1.23
CA GLU A 374 -14.88 -15.20 -0.34
C GLU A 374 -14.21 -14.32 0.72
N PHE A 375 -13.96 -13.04 0.41
CA PHE A 375 -13.44 -12.07 1.39
C PHE A 375 -14.39 -11.89 2.57
N CYS A 376 -15.68 -11.62 2.31
CA CYS A 376 -16.69 -11.56 3.36
C CYS A 376 -16.90 -12.95 3.99
N GLY A 377 -16.86 -13.99 3.17
CA GLY A 377 -17.03 -15.39 3.58
C GLY A 377 -15.99 -15.87 4.60
N ALA A 378 -14.79 -15.30 4.61
CA ALA A 378 -13.76 -15.63 5.59
C ALA A 378 -14.25 -15.46 7.04
N CYS A 379 -15.12 -14.48 7.30
CA CYS A 379 -15.72 -14.24 8.63
C CYS A 379 -17.22 -14.60 8.68
N HIS A 380 -17.96 -14.47 7.57
CA HIS A 380 -19.41 -14.73 7.50
C HIS A 380 -19.78 -16.20 7.22
N LYS A 381 -18.79 -17.09 7.29
CA LYS A 381 -18.95 -18.54 7.37
C LYS A 381 -18.29 -19.02 8.64
N VAL A 382 -19.04 -19.72 9.47
CA VAL A 382 -18.60 -20.12 10.80
C VAL A 382 -18.99 -21.58 11.05
N PHE A 383 -18.10 -22.29 11.70
CA PHE A 383 -18.37 -23.59 12.31
C PHE A 383 -17.75 -23.64 13.71
N LEU A 384 -18.36 -24.37 14.64
CA LEU A 384 -17.80 -24.55 15.97
C LEU A 384 -16.86 -25.76 15.94
N PRO A 385 -15.54 -25.56 16.11
CA PRO A 385 -14.60 -26.67 16.13
C PRO A 385 -14.71 -27.43 17.45
N GLU A 386 -14.31 -28.70 17.44
CA GLU A 386 -14.37 -29.57 18.63
C GLU A 386 -13.53 -29.02 19.79
N VAL A 387 -12.37 -28.41 19.50
CA VAL A 387 -11.52 -27.76 20.53
C VAL A 387 -12.24 -26.63 21.28
N LEU A 388 -13.25 -25.99 20.68
CA LEU A 388 -14.05 -24.98 21.36
C LEU A 388 -15.16 -25.61 22.21
N ASN A 389 -15.90 -26.56 21.64
CA ASN A 389 -17.12 -27.08 22.26
C ASN A 389 -16.96 -28.40 23.03
N GLY A 390 -15.83 -29.08 22.91
CA GLY A 390 -15.53 -30.37 23.57
C GLY A 390 -16.37 -31.56 23.09
N TYR A 391 -17.03 -31.47 21.93
CA TYR A 391 -17.97 -32.49 21.45
C TYR A 391 -17.71 -32.96 20.02
N LYS A 392 -17.91 -32.11 19.02
CA LYS A 392 -17.68 -32.41 17.59
C LYS A 392 -17.77 -31.14 16.76
N TRP A 393 -17.46 -31.24 15.47
CA TRP A 393 -17.78 -30.18 14.51
C TRP A 393 -19.29 -29.90 14.48
N LEU A 394 -19.68 -28.65 14.73
CA LEU A 394 -21.07 -28.20 14.63
C LEU A 394 -21.18 -27.06 13.62
N PRO A 395 -22.23 -27.04 12.79
CA PRO A 395 -22.48 -25.90 11.90
C PRO A 395 -22.76 -24.66 12.74
N GLY A 396 -22.12 -23.55 12.38
CA GLY A 396 -22.39 -22.22 12.94
C GLY A 396 -23.17 -21.34 11.96
N GLN A 397 -23.05 -20.04 12.13
CA GLN A 397 -23.62 -19.07 11.18
C GLN A 397 -22.94 -19.21 9.82
N ASN A 398 -23.72 -19.41 8.76
CA ASN A 398 -23.16 -19.59 7.42
C ASN A 398 -23.99 -18.83 6.37
N HIS A 399 -23.64 -17.55 6.19
CA HIS A 399 -24.28 -16.70 5.20
C HIS A 399 -23.68 -16.91 3.81
N TYR A 400 -22.37 -17.16 3.74
CA TYR A 400 -21.65 -17.34 2.48
C TYR A 400 -22.18 -18.51 1.66
N ASP A 401 -22.25 -19.72 2.22
CA ASP A 401 -22.72 -20.89 1.46
C ASP A 401 -24.22 -20.76 1.13
N THR A 402 -25.01 -20.18 2.05
CA THR A 402 -26.44 -19.93 1.82
C THR A 402 -26.65 -18.98 0.64
N TRP A 403 -25.92 -17.86 0.60
CA TRP A 403 -25.93 -16.95 -0.56
C TRP A 403 -25.45 -17.67 -1.81
N ARG A 404 -24.31 -18.38 -1.73
CA ARG A 404 -23.70 -19.07 -2.87
C ARG A 404 -24.64 -20.08 -3.51
N LEU A 405 -25.40 -20.82 -2.71
CA LEU A 405 -26.36 -21.83 -3.17
C LEU A 405 -27.71 -21.25 -3.59
N SER A 406 -27.97 -19.97 -3.30
CA SER A 406 -29.20 -19.29 -3.73
C SER A 406 -29.15 -18.90 -5.21
N GLY A 407 -30.30 -18.56 -5.78
CA GLY A 407 -30.39 -17.98 -7.14
C GLY A 407 -29.81 -16.57 -7.24
N VAL A 408 -29.67 -15.85 -6.12
CA VAL A 408 -29.10 -14.49 -6.09
C VAL A 408 -27.64 -14.49 -6.53
N SER A 409 -26.87 -15.53 -6.18
CA SER A 409 -25.47 -15.64 -6.57
C SER A 409 -25.25 -15.89 -8.06
N GLY A 410 -26.32 -16.28 -8.77
CA GLY A 410 -26.20 -16.73 -10.16
C GLY A 410 -25.66 -18.15 -10.31
N ARG A 411 -25.29 -18.85 -9.22
CA ARG A 411 -24.55 -20.13 -9.27
C ARG A 411 -25.25 -21.30 -8.59
N GLY A 412 -26.35 -21.04 -7.87
CA GLY A 412 -27.11 -22.03 -7.12
C GLY A 412 -27.89 -22.99 -8.03
N ILE A 413 -27.30 -24.15 -8.38
CA ILE A 413 -27.95 -25.15 -9.24
C ILE A 413 -29.28 -25.69 -8.67
N GLY A 414 -29.42 -25.67 -7.35
CA GLY A 414 -30.65 -26.07 -6.64
C GLY A 414 -31.66 -24.95 -6.43
N SER A 415 -31.43 -23.75 -7.00
CA SER A 415 -32.33 -22.62 -6.77
C SER A 415 -33.66 -22.81 -7.49
N TRP A 416 -34.75 -22.66 -6.73
CA TRP A 416 -36.12 -22.71 -7.26
C TRP A 416 -36.55 -21.40 -7.94
N TYR A 417 -35.90 -20.29 -7.59
CA TYR A 417 -36.20 -18.95 -8.12
C TYR A 417 -34.91 -18.24 -8.54
N TRP A 418 -34.97 -17.51 -9.64
CA TRP A 418 -33.86 -16.71 -10.17
C TRP A 418 -34.29 -15.24 -10.21
N PRO A 419 -33.63 -14.34 -9.47
CA PRO A 419 -33.97 -12.93 -9.49
C PRO A 419 -33.61 -12.30 -10.85
N ALA A 420 -34.23 -11.16 -11.15
CA ALA A 420 -33.93 -10.40 -12.36
C ALA A 420 -32.50 -9.84 -12.38
N GLN A 421 -31.93 -9.59 -11.20
CA GLN A 421 -30.55 -9.15 -11.01
C GLN A 421 -29.81 -10.19 -10.17
N ILE A 422 -28.68 -10.65 -10.68
CA ILE A 422 -27.74 -11.50 -9.99
C ILE A 422 -26.70 -10.60 -9.32
N SER A 423 -26.25 -11.00 -8.14
CA SER A 423 -25.13 -10.37 -7.44
C SER A 423 -24.07 -11.45 -7.28
N ASP A 424 -22.91 -11.25 -7.91
CA ASP A 424 -21.80 -12.19 -7.96
C ASP A 424 -20.80 -12.05 -6.80
N ASP A 425 -20.99 -11.02 -5.97
CA ASP A 425 -20.29 -10.73 -4.73
C ASP A 425 -21.24 -10.33 -3.58
N CYS A 426 -20.69 -9.91 -2.43
CA CYS A 426 -21.46 -9.35 -1.32
C CYS A 426 -21.51 -7.81 -1.33
N ASN A 427 -20.54 -7.17 -1.99
CA ASN A 427 -20.30 -5.74 -1.96
C ASN A 427 -21.39 -4.96 -2.69
N GLY A 428 -21.95 -5.51 -3.76
CA GLY A 428 -23.03 -4.85 -4.51
C GLY A 428 -24.21 -4.42 -3.65
N CYS A 429 -24.53 -5.20 -2.61
CA CYS A 429 -25.60 -4.89 -1.66
C CYS A 429 -25.11 -4.25 -0.36
N HIS A 430 -23.97 -4.70 0.18
CA HIS A 430 -23.49 -4.30 1.50
C HIS A 430 -22.48 -3.14 1.51
N MET A 431 -21.90 -2.82 0.36
CA MET A 431 -20.95 -1.72 0.16
C MET A 431 -21.25 -0.97 -1.14
N PRO A 432 -22.49 -0.46 -1.32
CA PRO A 432 -22.87 0.23 -2.55
C PRO A 432 -22.06 1.51 -2.75
N LEU A 433 -21.98 1.97 -4.00
CA LEU A 433 -21.36 3.24 -4.30
C LEU A 433 -22.17 4.38 -3.68
N VAL A 434 -21.49 5.26 -2.94
CA VAL A 434 -22.07 6.45 -2.34
C VAL A 434 -21.32 7.67 -2.88
N PRO A 435 -22.01 8.76 -3.25
CA PRO A 435 -21.37 10.01 -3.62
C PRO A 435 -20.42 10.51 -2.51
N SER A 436 -19.26 11.00 -2.91
CA SER A 436 -18.26 11.59 -2.01
C SER A 436 -17.53 12.71 -2.74
N ASP A 437 -17.22 13.77 -2.02
CA ASP A 437 -16.40 14.89 -2.51
C ASP A 437 -14.97 14.84 -1.95
N THR A 438 -14.60 13.73 -1.28
CA THR A 438 -13.26 13.54 -0.73
C THR A 438 -12.23 13.29 -1.83
N VAL A 439 -10.95 13.44 -1.47
CA VAL A 439 -9.82 13.15 -2.37
C VAL A 439 -9.78 11.69 -2.86
N ALA A 440 -10.43 10.79 -2.12
CA ALA A 440 -10.52 9.37 -2.45
C ALA A 440 -11.67 9.02 -3.40
N ALA A 441 -12.56 9.97 -3.69
CA ALA A 441 -13.70 9.73 -4.58
C ALA A 441 -13.21 9.37 -6.00
N GLY A 442 -13.75 8.28 -6.53
CA GLY A 442 -13.55 7.87 -7.91
C GLY A 442 -14.73 8.29 -8.79
N ILE A 443 -14.45 8.60 -10.05
CA ILE A 443 -15.52 8.74 -11.05
C ILE A 443 -16.01 7.32 -11.36
N ARG A 444 -17.26 7.05 -10.99
CA ARG A 444 -18.01 5.83 -11.31
C ARG A 444 -19.29 6.32 -12.00
N ASP A 445 -19.22 6.56 -13.30
CA ASP A 445 -20.41 6.86 -14.09
C ASP A 445 -20.85 5.61 -14.85
N ASP A 446 -22.05 5.64 -15.45
CA ASP A 446 -22.61 4.52 -16.20
C ASP A 446 -21.83 4.19 -17.49
N SER A 447 -20.68 4.85 -17.76
CA SER A 447 -19.86 4.62 -18.95
C SER A 447 -18.79 3.54 -18.77
N GLY A 448 -18.65 2.98 -17.56
CA GLY A 448 -17.71 1.91 -17.23
C GLY A 448 -16.45 2.44 -16.55
#